data_AF-A0A7Y7VQF7-F1
#
_entry.id   AF-A0A7Y7VQF7-F1
#
_cell.length_a   1.000
_cell.length_b   1.000
_cell.length_c   1.000
_cell.angle_alpha   90.00
_cell.angle_beta   90.00
_cell.angle_gamma   90.00
#
_symmetry.space_group_name_H-M   'P 1'
#
loop_
_entity.id
_entity.type
_entity.pdbx_description
1 polymer ?
#
loop_
_entity_poly.entity_id
_entity_poly.type
_entity_poly.pdbx_seq_one_letter_code
_entity_poly.pdbx_strand_id
1 'polypeptide(L)'
;MKKILFILFIVFFSTANAAEQHYIRSNDANGEVLILDDGSVWQVAGYDTITSQLWLELSDVVINDDEDKMINIDDNESVDVQRVR
;
A
#
# COMPACT_ATOMS: atom_id res chain seq x y z
N MET A 1 29.33 -23.34 42.75
CA MET A 1 28.63 -22.05 42.67
C MET A 1 29.19 -21.26 41.49
N LYS A 2 28.47 -21.18 40.37
CA LYS A 2 28.88 -20.38 39.20
C LYS A 2 27.78 -19.35 38.93
N LYS A 3 28.09 -18.08 39.15
CA LYS A 3 27.21 -16.94 38.87
C LYS A 3 27.23 -16.73 37.36
N ILE A 4 26.14 -17.08 36.67
CA ILE A 4 25.97 -16.83 35.25
C ILE A 4 25.41 -15.42 35.10
N LEU A 5 26.17 -14.58 34.40
CA LEU A 5 25.83 -13.20 34.09
C LEU A 5 24.86 -13.20 32.89
N PHE A 6 23.65 -12.68 33.08
CA PHE A 6 22.68 -12.47 31.99
C PHE A 6 23.02 -11.16 31.27
N ILE A 7 23.44 -11.25 30.01
CA ILE A 7 23.54 -10.10 29.12
C ILE A 7 22.18 -9.91 28.45
N LEU A 8 21.50 -8.81 28.75
CA LEU A 8 20.24 -8.43 28.13
C LEU A 8 20.54 -7.83 26.74
N PHE A 9 20.32 -8.61 25.68
CA PHE A 9 20.42 -8.13 24.31
C PHE A 9 19.09 -7.47 23.93
N ILE A 10 19.00 -6.14 24.07
CA ILE A 10 17.81 -5.39 23.63
C ILE A 10 17.91 -5.26 22.10
N VAL A 11 17.14 -6.07 21.39
CA VAL A 11 16.96 -5.93 19.94
C VAL A 11 16.01 -4.76 19.72
N PHE A 12 16.50 -3.66 19.17
CA PHE A 12 15.65 -2.61 18.62
C PHE A 12 15.00 -3.13 17.35
N PHE A 13 13.74 -3.54 17.45
CA PHE A 13 12.90 -3.74 16.26
C PHE A 13 12.51 -2.35 15.75
N SER A 14 13.17 -1.90 14.68
CA SER A 14 12.62 -0.81 13.87
C SER A 14 11.40 -1.35 13.15
N THR A 15 10.23 -0.78 13.40
CA THR A 15 9.05 -0.97 12.55
C THR A 15 9.30 -0.23 11.25
N ALA A 16 9.99 -0.86 10.29
CA ALA A 16 9.82 -0.46 8.90
C ALA A 16 8.40 -0.87 8.53
N ASN A 17 7.48 0.10 8.45
CA ASN A 17 6.19 -0.14 7.80
C ASN A 17 6.55 -0.51 6.35
N ALA A 18 6.40 -1.79 6.02
CA ALA A 18 6.72 -2.27 4.69
C ALA A 18 5.62 -1.76 3.77
N ALA A 19 6.00 -0.98 2.75
CA ALA A 19 5.11 -0.72 1.64
C ALA A 19 4.73 -2.08 1.04
N GLU A 20 3.42 -2.39 1.02
CA GLU A 20 2.92 -3.69 0.58
C GLU A 20 2.65 -3.64 -0.91
N GLN A 21 3.16 -4.63 -1.64
CA GLN A 21 2.89 -4.78 -3.07
C GLN A 21 1.64 -5.63 -3.26
N HIS A 22 0.73 -5.12 -4.08
CA HIS A 22 -0.53 -5.75 -4.47
C HIS A 22 -0.71 -5.65 -5.98
N TYR A 23 -1.77 -6.27 -6.50
CA TYR A 23 -2.25 -5.96 -7.84
C TYR A 23 -3.70 -5.46 -7.80
N ILE A 24 -4.06 -4.63 -8.76
CA ILE A 24 -5.42 -4.14 -8.92
C ILE A 24 -6.30 -5.31 -9.35
N ARG A 25 -7.18 -5.77 -8.45
CA ARG A 25 -8.20 -6.77 -8.79
C ARG A 25 -9.31 -6.15 -9.64
N SER A 26 -9.70 -4.91 -9.34
CA SER A 26 -10.77 -4.20 -10.05
C SER A 26 -10.58 -2.69 -9.97
N ASN A 27 -10.84 -2.01 -11.08
CA ASN A 27 -10.84 -0.56 -11.21
C ASN A 27 -12.28 -0.09 -11.52
N ASP A 28 -12.98 0.33 -10.47
CA ASP A 28 -14.39 0.62 -10.50
C ASP A 28 -14.67 2.12 -10.62
N ALA A 29 -15.90 2.44 -11.04
CA ALA A 29 -16.41 3.82 -11.09
C ALA A 29 -15.48 4.79 -11.85
N ASN A 30 -14.85 4.32 -12.93
CA ASN A 30 -13.94 5.09 -13.77
C ASN A 30 -12.70 5.64 -13.02
N GLY A 31 -12.02 4.81 -12.22
CA GLY A 31 -10.83 5.24 -11.47
C GLY A 31 -11.14 5.76 -10.07
N GLU A 32 -12.41 5.93 -9.70
CA GLU A 32 -12.76 6.43 -8.36
C GLU A 32 -12.47 5.40 -7.26
N VAL A 33 -12.57 4.11 -7.56
CA VAL A 33 -12.41 3.04 -6.56
C VAL A 33 -11.47 1.96 -7.08
N LEU A 34 -10.44 1.65 -6.30
CA LEU A 34 -9.51 0.55 -6.56
C LEU A 34 -9.72 -0.55 -5.52
N ILE A 35 -9.93 -1.78 -6.01
CA ILE A 35 -10.02 -2.99 -5.18
C ILE A 35 -8.79 -3.83 -5.45
N LEU A 36 -8.09 -4.23 -4.39
CA LEU A 36 -6.86 -5.00 -4.51
C LEU A 36 -7.08 -6.50 -4.30
N ASP A 37 -6.04 -7.29 -4.52
CA ASP A 37 -6.06 -8.74 -4.43
C ASP A 37 -6.23 -9.28 -3.00
N ASP A 38 -5.83 -8.52 -1.99
CA ASP A 38 -6.14 -8.82 -0.59
C ASP A 38 -7.62 -8.53 -0.23
N GLY A 39 -8.37 -7.87 -1.13
CA GLY A 39 -9.76 -7.47 -0.94
C GLY A 39 -9.93 -6.13 -0.22
N SER A 40 -8.84 -5.38 0.01
CA SER A 40 -8.91 -3.99 0.47
C SER A 40 -9.54 -3.09 -0.59
N VAL A 41 -10.22 -2.04 -0.12
CA VAL A 41 -10.94 -1.09 -0.97
C VAL A 41 -10.42 0.31 -0.71
N TRP A 42 -10.09 1.02 -1.78
CA TRP A 42 -9.46 2.34 -1.75
C TRP A 42 -10.22 3.34 -2.59
N GLN A 43 -10.54 4.48 -2.02
CA GLN A 43 -11.14 5.61 -2.71
C GLN A 43 -10.04 6.53 -3.22
N VAL A 44 -9.99 6.78 -4.53
CA VAL A 44 -9.04 7.72 -5.14
C VAL A 44 -9.54 9.16 -4.93
N ALA A 45 -8.61 10.08 -4.67
CA ALA A 45 -8.90 11.50 -4.61
C ALA A 45 -9.44 12.02 -5.95
N GLY A 46 -10.47 12.87 -5.93
CA GLY A 46 -11.17 13.28 -7.15
C GLY A 46 -10.33 14.00 -8.21
N TYR A 47 -9.16 14.56 -7.84
CA TYR A 47 -8.23 15.18 -8.79
C TYR A 47 -7.29 14.17 -9.47
N ASP A 48 -7.21 12.95 -8.96
CA ASP A 48 -6.37 11.85 -9.49
C ASP A 48 -7.19 10.77 -10.22
N THR A 49 -8.52 10.91 -10.27
CA THR A 49 -9.42 9.96 -10.93
C THR A 49 -9.05 9.74 -12.41
N ILE A 50 -8.63 10.79 -13.12
CA ILE A 50 -8.22 10.66 -14.54
C ILE A 50 -6.97 9.78 -14.68
N THR A 51 -6.03 9.88 -13.74
CA THR A 51 -4.79 9.08 -13.72
C THR A 51 -5.14 7.61 -13.46
N SER A 52 -5.82 7.34 -12.35
CA SER A 52 -6.22 5.98 -11.95
C SER A 52 -7.20 5.33 -12.94
N GLN A 53 -8.01 6.08 -13.68
CA GLN A 53 -8.90 5.54 -14.72
C GLN A 53 -8.11 4.80 -15.83
N LEU A 54 -6.85 5.16 -16.04
CA LEU A 54 -5.99 4.54 -17.06
C LEU A 54 -5.29 3.28 -16.57
N TRP A 55 -5.32 3.02 -15.26
CA TRP A 55 -4.69 1.84 -14.66
C TRP A 55 -5.52 0.59 -14.95
N LEU A 56 -4.82 -0.50 -15.25
CA LEU A 56 -5.44 -1.74 -15.68
C LEU A 56 -5.67 -2.69 -14.51
N GLU A 57 -6.65 -3.57 -14.66
CA GLU A 57 -6.69 -4.77 -13.82
C GLU A 57 -5.39 -5.56 -14.00
N LEU A 58 -4.92 -6.14 -12.90
CA LEU A 58 -3.64 -6.84 -12.75
C LEU A 58 -2.40 -5.95 -12.78
N SER A 59 -2.53 -4.62 -12.92
CA SER A 59 -1.38 -3.73 -12.69
C SER A 59 -0.88 -3.85 -11.26
N ASP A 60 0.44 -3.95 -11.12
CA ASP A 60 1.08 -4.01 -9.83
C ASP A 60 1.07 -2.62 -9.19
N VAL A 61 0.75 -2.57 -7.90
CA VAL A 61 0.73 -1.34 -7.11
C VAL A 61 1.47 -1.53 -5.81
N VAL A 62 2.03 -0.44 -5.30
CA VAL A 62 2.59 -0.35 -3.96
C VAL A 62 1.78 0.69 -3.18
N ILE A 63 1.38 0.32 -1.96
CA ILE A 63 0.66 1.24 -1.07
C ILE A 63 1.60 1.74 0.01
N ASN A 64 1.55 3.06 0.23
CA ASN A 64 2.11 3.70 1.40
C ASN A 64 0.96 4.26 2.26
N ASP A 65 0.45 3.41 3.16
CA ASP A 65 -0.69 3.74 4.03
C ASP A 65 -0.44 4.96 4.93
N ASP A 66 0.81 5.21 5.34
CA ASP A 66 1.15 6.35 6.19
C ASP A 66 1.02 7.69 5.42
N GLU A 67 1.12 7.64 4.09
CA GLU A 67 1.08 8.80 3.20
C GLU A 67 -0.22 8.85 2.37
N ASP A 68 -1.17 7.94 2.61
CA ASP A 68 -2.43 7.84 1.87
C ASP A 68 -2.18 7.83 0.34
N LYS A 69 -1.20 7.05 -0.11
CA LYS A 69 -0.72 7.04 -1.50
C LYS A 69 -0.62 5.65 -2.09
N MET A 70 -1.07 5.50 -3.33
CA MET A 70 -0.90 4.30 -4.14
C MET A 70 -0.06 4.62 -5.38
N ILE A 71 0.90 3.77 -5.69
CA ILE A 71 1.80 3.93 -6.84
C ILE A 71 1.60 2.72 -7.75
N ASN A 72 1.24 2.96 -9.02
CA ASN A 72 1.29 1.95 -10.05
C ASN A 72 2.75 1.78 -10.49
N ILE A 73 3.31 0.59 -10.32
CA ILE A 73 4.72 0.36 -10.61
C ILE A 73 4.99 0.04 -12.09
N ASP A 74 3.95 -0.21 -12.88
CA ASP A 74 4.08 -0.47 -14.32
C ASP A 74 4.47 0.80 -15.08
N ASP A 75 3.90 1.95 -14.69
CA ASP A 75 4.07 3.25 -15.34
C ASP A 75 4.65 4.33 -14.40
N ASN A 76 4.84 4.00 -13.12
CA ASN A 76 5.38 4.88 -12.08
C ASN A 76 4.51 6.14 -11.85
N GLU A 77 3.21 6.04 -12.10
CA GLU A 77 2.22 7.04 -11.70
C GLU A 77 1.75 6.80 -10.26
N SER A 78 1.28 7.85 -9.60
CA SER A 78 0.76 7.77 -8.24
C SER A 78 -0.53 8.54 -8.08
N VAL A 79 -1.38 8.07 -7.18
CA VAL A 79 -2.64 8.73 -6.81
C VAL A 79 -2.77 8.78 -5.29
N ASP A 80 -3.39 9.84 -4.79
CA ASP A 80 -3.78 9.93 -3.38
C ASP A 80 -5.05 9.10 -3.15
N VAL A 81 -5.07 8.33 -2.07
CA VAL A 81 -6.12 7.33 -1.77
C VAL A 81 -6.56 7.39 -0.31
N GLN A 82 -7.76 6.89 -0.02
CA GLN A 82 -8.23 6.64 1.34
C GLN A 82 -8.77 5.22 1.47
N ARG A 83 -8.33 4.51 2.50
CA ARG A 83 -8.81 3.15 2.78
C ARG A 83 -10.26 3.18 3.23
N VAL A 84 -11.11 2.45 2.52
CA VAL A 84 -12.55 2.31 2.82
C VAL A 84 -12.81 1.05 3.66
N ARG A 85 -12.10 -0.05 3.36
CA ARG A 85 -12.31 -1.36 3.99
C ARG A 85 -11.05 -2.20 4.03
#